data_AF-A0A6M3J8U6-F1
#
_entry.id   AF-A0A6M3J8U6-F1
#
_cell.length_a   1.000
_cell.length_b   1.000
_cell.length_c   1.000
_cell.angle_alpha   90.00
_cell.angle_beta   90.00
_cell.angle_gamma   90.00
#
_symmetry.space_group_name_H-M   'P 1'
#
loop_
_entity.id
_entity.type
_entity.pdbx_description
1 polymer ?
#
loop_
_entity_poly.entity_id
_entity_poly.type
_entity_poly.pdbx_seq_one_letter_code
_entity_poly.pdbx_strand_id
1 'polypeptide(L)' 'MTEVIKRYRVNVGTSVKGVKTYDCTVDLEGVEMAEVLKASDALVAELDKRYPPEAALKELK' A
#
# COMPACT_ATOMS: atom_id res chain seq x y z
N MET A 1 -4.71 27.62 7.84
CA MET A 1 -4.41 26.18 7.94
C MET A 1 -4.41 25.66 6.51
N THR A 2 -3.26 25.30 5.97
CA THR A 2 -3.15 24.75 4.61
C THR A 2 -3.83 23.39 4.61
N GLU A 3 -4.86 23.22 3.79
CA GLU A 3 -5.61 21.97 3.72
C GLU A 3 -4.72 20.93 3.04
N VAL A 4 -4.39 19.84 3.75
CA VAL A 4 -3.54 18.77 3.20
C VAL A 4 -4.43 17.84 2.39
N ILE A 5 -4.37 17.96 1.07
CA ILE A 5 -5.04 17.04 0.15
C ILE A 5 -4.24 15.74 0.14
N LYS A 6 -4.89 14.60 0.44
CA LYS A 6 -4.28 13.28 0.42
C LYS A 6 -5.04 12.36 -0.53
N ARG A 7 -4.35 11.79 -1.51
CA ARG A 7 -4.92 10.81 -2.43
C ARG A 7 -4.06 9.57 -2.48
N TYR A 8 -4.72 8.42 -2.27
CA TYR A 8 -4.13 7.10 -2.42
C TYR A 8 -4.80 6.39 -3.59
N ARG A 9 -4.00 5.87 -4.52
CA ARG A 9 -4.48 4.97 -5.58
C ARG A 9 -3.76 3.65 -5.44
N VAL A 10 -4.52 2.56 -5.40
CA VAL A 10 -3.98 1.20 -5.30
C VAL A 10 -4.61 0.34 -6.36
N ASN A 11 -3.79 -0.22 -7.25
CA ASN A 11 -4.20 -1.28 -8.16
C ASN A 11 -3.68 -2.61 -7.61
N VAL A 12 -4.59 -3.56 -7.38
CA VAL A 12 -4.25 -4.89 -6.83
C VAL A 12 -4.32 -5.93 -7.94
N GLY A 13 -3.19 -6.56 -8.24
CA GLY A 13 -3.10 -7.72 -9.12
C GLY A 13 -3.08 -9.01 -8.30
N THR A 14 -3.80 -10.03 -8.74
CA THR A 14 -3.68 -11.40 -8.21
C THR A 14 -3.31 -12.32 -9.36
N SER A 15 -2.16 -12.97 -9.26
CA SER A 15 -1.76 -13.97 -10.25
C SER A 15 -2.47 -15.31 -10.02
N VAL A 16 -2.47 -16.16 -11.05
CA VAL A 16 -2.98 -17.55 -10.97
C VAL A 16 -2.24 -18.42 -9.94
N LYS A 17 -1.05 -18.00 -9.50
CA LYS A 17 -0.24 -18.65 -8.45
C LYS A 17 -0.45 -18.02 -7.06
N GLY A 18 -1.47 -17.19 -6.89
CA GLY A 18 -1.79 -16.52 -5.63
C GLY A 18 -0.86 -15.38 -5.22
N VAL A 19 0.14 -15.03 -6.04
CA VAL A 19 1.00 -13.86 -5.79
C VAL A 19 0.17 -12.60 -5.94
N LYS A 20 0.19 -11.75 -4.90
CA LYS A 20 -0.41 -10.41 -4.89
C LYS A 20 0.64 -9.39 -5.32
N THR A 21 0.26 -8.48 -6.21
CA THR A 21 1.08 -7.34 -6.61
C THR A 21 0.30 -6.04 -6.38
N TYR A 22 0.99 -5.02 -5.89
CA TYR A 22 0.39 -3.72 -5.62
C TYR A 22 1.12 -2.65 -6.41
N ASP A 23 0.36 -1.90 -7.20
CA ASP A 23 0.81 -0.65 -7.79
C ASP A 23 0.15 0.49 -7.00
N CYS A 24 0.97 1.22 -6.23
CA CYS A 24 0.51 2.22 -5.27
C CYS A 24 1.01 3.60 -5.68
N THR A 25 0.12 4.59 -5.66
CA THR A 25 0.46 6.00 -5.84
C THR A 25 -0.02 6.77 -4.62
N VAL A 26 0.90 7.51 -4.00
CA VAL A 26 0.63 8.43 -2.90
C VAL A 26 0.86 9.84 -3.39
N ASP A 27 -0.19 10.67 -3.31
CA ASP A 27 -0.17 12.06 -3.70
C ASP A 27 -0.56 12.90 -2.47
N LEU A 28 0.39 13.72 -2.01
CA LEU A 28 0.24 14.63 -0.87
C LEU A 28 0.72 16.01 -1.30
N GLU A 29 -0.13 17.02 -1.11
CA GLU A 29 0.22 18.41 -1.38
C GLU A 29 0.63 19.15 -0.11
N GLY A 30 1.59 20.07 -0.23
CA GLY A 30 2.03 20.94 0.87
C GLY A 30 2.84 20.26 1.96
N VAL A 31 3.45 19.11 1.67
CA VAL A 31 4.30 18.34 2.58
C VAL A 31 5.70 18.12 2.00
N GLU A 32 6.64 17.79 2.86
CA GLU A 32 7.99 17.41 2.45
C GLU A 32 8.02 16.02 1.81
N MET A 33 8.96 15.80 0.88
CA MET A 33 9.15 14.51 0.22
C MET A 33 9.31 13.34 1.22
N ALA A 34 9.94 13.60 2.36
CA ALA A 34 10.10 12.59 3.42
C ALA A 34 8.76 12.09 3.98
N GLU A 35 7.75 12.96 4.05
CA GLU A 35 6.41 12.58 4.51
C GLU A 35 5.67 11.74 3.46
N VAL A 36 5.87 12.04 2.17
CA VAL A 36 5.34 11.24 1.05
C VAL A 36 5.88 9.82 1.08
N LEU A 37 7.20 9.66 1.25
CA LEU A 37 7.84 8.36 1.36
C LEU A 37 7.32 7.57 2.57
N LYS A 38 7.24 8.22 3.73
CA LYS A 38 6.71 7.58 4.95
C LYS A 38 5.27 7.13 4.79
N ALA A 39 4.42 7.92 4.11
CA ALA A 39 3.04 7.54 3.82
C ALA A 39 2.95 6.39 2.83
N SER A 40 3.85 6.35 1.83
CA SER A 40 3.98 5.23 0.89
C SER A 40 4.34 3.93 1.60
N ASP A 41 5.35 3.94 2.46
CA ASP A 41 5.78 2.75 3.20
C ASP A 41 4.68 2.23 4.13
N ALA A 42 3.98 3.15 4.81
CA ALA A 42 2.84 2.81 5.67
C ALA A 42 1.69 2.17 4.88
N LEU A 43 1.42 2.66 3.66
CA LEU A 43 0.40 2.08 2.78
C LEU A 43 0.77 0.66 2.35
N VAL A 44 2.01 0.43 1.91
CA VAL A 44 2.48 -0.91 1.51
C VAL A 44 2.38 -1.89 2.68
N ALA A 45 2.84 -1.51 3.87
CA ALA A 45 2.76 -2.35 5.06
C ALA A 45 1.31 -2.72 5.44
N GLU A 46 0.35 -1.82 5.23
CA GLU A 46 -1.06 -2.11 5.48
C GLU A 46 -1.67 -3.02 4.41
N LEU A 47 -1.25 -2.88 3.15
CA LEU A 47 -1.68 -3.77 2.06
C LEU A 47 -1.19 -5.20 2.28
N ASP A 48 0.03 -5.39 2.76
CA ASP A 48 0.57 -6.73 3.07
C ASP A 48 -0.23 -7.44 4.16
N LYS A 49 -0.69 -6.72 5.19
CA LYS A 49 -1.58 -7.29 6.21
C LYS A 49 -2.95 -7.63 5.64
N ARG A 50 -3.48 -6.76 4.78
CA ARG A 50 -4.84 -6.87 4.24
C ARG A 50 -4.96 -7.99 3.19
N TYR A 51 -3.87 -8.27 2.51
CA TYR A 51 -3.77 -9.25 1.43
C TYR A 51 -2.52 -10.11 1.61
N PRO A 52 -2.49 -10.96 2.66
CA PRO A 52 -1.32 -11.76 2.96
C PRO A 52 -1.02 -12.72 1.79
N PRO A 53 0.27 -12.96 1.47
CA PRO A 53 0.64 -13.92 0.46
C PRO A 53 0.12 -15.31 0.83
N GLU A 54 -0.25 -16.09 -0.18
CA GLU A 54 -0.88 -17.40 0.00
C GLU A 54 -0.04 -18.39 0.84
N ALA A 55 1.29 -18.23 0.84
CA ALA A 55 2.19 -18.97 1.72
C ALA A 55 1.94 -18.68 3.21
N ALA A 56 1.69 -17.43 3.58
CA ALA A 56 1.38 -17.04 4.96
C ALA A 56 -0.01 -17.51 5.41
N LEU A 57 -0.95 -17.67 4.47
CA LEU A 57 -2.29 -18.23 4.77
C LEU A 57 -2.26 -19.73 5.07
N LYS A 58 -1.24 -20.47 4.62
CA LYS A 58 -1.12 -21.91 4.86
C LYS A 58 -0.63 -22.25 6.27
N GLU A 59 0.10 -21.37 6.93
CA GLU A 59 0.59 -21.57 8.30
C GLU A 59 -0.44 -21.19 9.38
N LEU A 60 -1.55 -20.58 8.98
CA LEU A 60 -2.69 -20.20 9.83
C LEU A 60 -3.79 -21.28 9.91
N LYS A 61 -3.61 -22.42 9.24
CA LYS A 61 -4.51 -23.59 9.27
C LYS A 61 -3.86 -24.74 10.02
#